data_AF-A0A7X7CUN9-F1
#
_entry.id   AF-A0A7X7CUN9-F1
#
_cell.length_a   1.000
_cell.length_b   1.000
_cell.length_c   1.000
_cell.angle_alpha   90.00
_cell.angle_beta   90.00
_cell.angle_gamma   90.00
#
_symmetry.space_group_name_H-M   'P 1'
#
loop_
_entity.id
_entity.type
_entity.pdbx_description
1 polymer ?
#
loop_
_entity_poly.entity_id
_entity_poly.type
_entity_poly.pdbx_seq_one_letter_code
_entity_poly.pdbx_strand_id
1 'polypeptide(L)'
;MTEGVLPPLTSWDWFVIVVALVSTGLGIWRGMIRTVFGLAAWVLGIIGAPLGGMLIARELDITGLPVWVLYAAAFLLTFIVVRMAGALFLKGARSVGLAGVDRVLGAALGVARAALIVLVVAVVAHRLGFSQAPAWREAAARPLLETLVEAARPWLPAAPRRG
;
A
#
# COMPACT_ATOMS: atom_id res chain seq x y z
N MET A 1 19.95 4.53 -42.03
CA MET A 1 19.79 3.44 -41.04
C MET A 1 19.91 4.07 -39.67
N THR A 2 18.82 4.66 -39.15
CA THR A 2 18.76 5.17 -37.78
C THR A 2 18.03 4.11 -36.97
N GLU A 3 18.80 3.28 -36.28
CA GLU A 3 18.32 2.34 -35.26
C GLU A 3 17.28 3.03 -34.36
N GLY A 4 16.19 2.35 -34.07
CA GLY A 4 15.11 2.80 -33.20
C GLY A 4 15.55 2.93 -31.75
N VAL A 5 16.43 3.91 -31.47
CA VAL A 5 16.86 4.25 -30.12
C VAL A 5 15.73 5.06 -29.50
N LEU A 6 14.98 4.43 -28.59
CA LEU A 6 14.06 5.12 -27.69
C LEU A 6 14.80 6.32 -27.06
N PRO A 7 14.17 7.50 -26.93
CA PRO A 7 14.80 8.63 -26.24
C PRO A 7 15.33 8.16 -24.88
N PRO A 8 16.52 8.62 -24.45
CA PRO A 8 17.11 8.17 -23.20
C PRO A 8 16.12 8.44 -22.06
N LEU A 9 15.72 7.37 -21.37
CA LEU A 9 14.77 7.44 -20.26
C LEU A 9 15.25 8.44 -19.22
N THR A 10 14.39 9.38 -18.84
CA THR A 10 14.75 10.39 -17.85
C THR A 10 14.66 9.82 -16.43
N SER A 11 15.16 10.57 -15.45
CA SER A 11 15.03 10.18 -14.03
C SER A 11 13.57 9.96 -13.61
N TRP A 12 12.61 10.66 -14.24
CA TRP A 12 11.18 10.49 -13.98
C TRP A 12 10.64 9.17 -14.50
N ASP A 13 11.10 8.74 -15.68
CA ASP A 13 10.70 7.45 -16.24
C ASP A 13 11.18 6.29 -15.36
N TRP A 14 12.46 6.34 -14.92
CA TRP A 14 13.01 5.36 -14.00
C TRP A 14 12.28 5.34 -12.65
N PHE A 15 11.93 6.51 -12.12
CA PHE A 15 11.16 6.60 -10.89
C PHE A 15 9.80 5.90 -11.02
N VAL A 16 9.03 6.21 -12.08
CA VAL A 16 7.71 5.59 -12.31
C VAL A 16 7.85 4.08 -12.50
N ILE A 17 8.81 3.63 -13.30
CA ILE A 17 9.05 2.20 -13.56
C ILE A 17 9.39 1.45 -12.27
N VAL A 18 10.33 1.95 -11.48
CA VAL A 18 10.74 1.30 -10.23
C VAL A 18 9.57 1.23 -9.24
N VAL A 19 8.83 2.33 -9.07
CA VAL A 19 7.68 2.36 -8.16
C VAL A 19 6.58 1.40 -8.61
N ALA A 20 6.30 1.33 -9.92
CA ALA A 20 5.32 0.42 -10.50
C ALA A 20 5.75 -1.04 -10.36
N LEU A 21 6.99 -1.39 -10.71
CA LEU A 21 7.52 -2.75 -10.61
C LEU A 21 7.56 -3.24 -9.17
N VAL A 22 8.09 -2.42 -8.25
CA VAL A 22 8.18 -2.78 -6.83
C VAL A 22 6.78 -2.93 -6.24
N SER A 23 5.86 -2.01 -6.52
CA SER A 23 4.52 -2.08 -5.93
C SER A 23 3.67 -3.21 -6.50
N THR A 24 3.71 -3.40 -7.81
CA THR A 24 3.00 -4.51 -8.48
C THR A 24 3.60 -5.85 -8.09
N GLY A 25 4.94 -5.97 -8.07
CA GLY A 25 5.65 -7.17 -7.63
C GLY A 25 5.34 -7.53 -6.18
N LEU A 26 5.36 -6.56 -5.27
CA LEU A 26 4.95 -6.77 -3.88
C LEU A 26 3.47 -7.18 -3.77
N GLY A 27 2.60 -6.60 -4.59
CA GLY A 27 1.19 -6.97 -4.69
C GLY A 27 0.98 -8.42 -5.13
N ILE A 28 1.71 -8.85 -6.17
CA ILE A 28 1.70 -10.23 -6.67
C ILE A 28 2.27 -11.21 -5.63
N TRP A 29 3.40 -10.86 -5.00
CA TRP A 29 4.06 -11.72 -4.02
C TRP A 29 3.25 -11.88 -2.74
N ARG A 30 2.64 -10.80 -2.24
CA ARG A 30 1.82 -10.85 -1.02
C ARG A 30 0.44 -11.44 -1.31
N GLY A 31 -0.20 -11.10 -2.42
CA GLY A 31 -1.60 -11.41 -2.68
C GLY A 31 -2.55 -10.50 -1.90
N MET A 32 -3.79 -10.37 -2.39
CA MET A 32 -4.81 -9.54 -1.74
C MET A 32 -5.20 -10.11 -0.37
N ILE A 33 -5.47 -11.40 -0.29
CA ILE A 33 -5.91 -12.11 0.91
C ILE A 33 -4.90 -11.91 2.04
N ARG A 34 -3.60 -12.10 1.81
CA ARG A 34 -2.61 -11.90 2.89
C ARG A 34 -2.54 -10.45 3.36
N THR A 35 -2.78 -9.49 2.46
CA THR A 35 -2.79 -8.07 2.77
C THR A 35 -4.02 -7.71 3.62
N VAL A 36 -5.21 -8.12 3.18
CA VAL A 36 -6.47 -7.85 3.89
C VAL A 36 -6.48 -8.51 5.27
N PHE A 37 -6.13 -9.79 5.38
CA PHE A 37 -6.10 -10.47 6.68
C PHE A 37 -4.99 -9.94 7.59
N GLY A 38 -3.86 -9.49 7.04
CA GLY A 38 -2.81 -8.82 7.83
C GLY A 38 -3.29 -7.49 8.41
N LEU A 39 -4.00 -6.69 7.60
CA LEU A 39 -4.58 -5.42 8.05
C LEU A 39 -5.71 -5.65 9.05
N ALA A 40 -6.58 -6.62 8.79
CA ALA A 40 -7.64 -7.01 9.70
C ALA A 40 -7.08 -7.50 11.05
N ALA A 41 -6.00 -8.30 11.04
CA ALA A 41 -5.33 -8.75 12.26
C ALA A 41 -4.81 -7.57 13.10
N TRP A 42 -4.24 -6.55 12.45
CA TRP A 42 -3.81 -5.32 13.12
C TRP A 42 -4.99 -4.54 13.71
N VAL A 43 -6.01 -4.24 12.91
CA VAL A 43 -7.16 -3.43 13.33
C VAL A 43 -7.97 -4.12 14.43
N LEU A 44 -8.33 -5.39 14.22
CA LEU A 44 -9.07 -6.19 15.18
C LEU A 44 -8.26 -6.44 16.45
N GLY A 45 -6.95 -6.67 16.32
CA GLY A 45 -6.07 -6.81 17.48
C GLY A 45 -6.05 -5.55 18.34
N ILE A 46 -5.89 -4.36 17.73
CA ILE A 46 -5.83 -3.09 18.48
C ILE A 46 -7.17 -2.81 19.16
N ILE A 47 -8.28 -2.92 18.43
CA ILE A 47 -9.62 -2.61 18.94
C ILE A 47 -10.07 -3.64 19.98
N GLY A 48 -9.73 -4.92 19.76
CA GLY A 48 -10.11 -6.03 20.62
C GLY A 48 -9.21 -6.23 21.85
N ALA A 49 -8.01 -5.68 21.87
CA ALA A 49 -7.04 -5.87 22.97
C ALA A 49 -7.59 -5.53 24.37
N PRO A 50 -8.37 -4.45 24.58
CA PRO A 50 -8.93 -4.16 25.90
C PRO A 50 -9.90 -5.25 26.39
N LEU A 51 -10.83 -5.66 25.53
CA LEU A 51 -11.81 -6.72 25.83
C LEU A 51 -11.13 -8.06 26.05
N GLY A 52 -10.21 -8.44 25.16
CA GLY A 52 -9.46 -9.69 25.29
C GLY A 52 -8.56 -9.70 26.52
N GLY A 53 -7.95 -8.57 26.88
CA GLY A 53 -7.10 -8.47 28.07
C GLY A 53 -7.88 -8.66 29.37
N MET A 54 -9.09 -8.09 29.45
CA MET A 54 -10.01 -8.34 30.58
C MET A 54 -10.44 -9.79 30.67
N LEU A 55 -10.74 -10.43 29.52
CA LEU A 55 -11.11 -11.85 29.48
C LEU A 55 -9.93 -12.73 29.94
N ILE A 56 -8.72 -12.48 29.45
CA ILE A 56 -7.50 -13.20 29.86
C ILE A 56 -7.28 -13.08 31.38
N ALA A 57 -7.39 -11.87 31.93
CA ALA A 57 -7.23 -11.65 33.37
C ALA A 57 -8.25 -12.44 34.19
N ARG A 58 -9.51 -12.45 33.75
CA ARG A 58 -10.61 -13.14 34.43
C ARG A 58 -10.49 -14.66 34.35
N GLU A 59 -10.28 -15.22 33.16
CA GLU A 59 -10.30 -16.68 32.95
C GLU A 59 -9.07 -17.38 33.50
N LEU A 60 -7.94 -16.67 33.58
CA LEU A 60 -6.68 -17.21 34.12
C LEU A 60 -6.41 -16.78 35.57
N ASP A 61 -7.36 -16.09 36.21
CA ASP A 61 -7.26 -15.53 37.56
C ASP A 61 -5.94 -14.75 37.79
N ILE A 62 -5.52 -14.01 36.75
CA ILE A 62 -4.26 -13.28 36.78
C ILE A 62 -4.46 -12.00 37.57
N THR A 63 -3.80 -11.92 38.72
CA THR A 63 -3.74 -10.73 39.56
C THR A 63 -2.31 -10.18 39.60
N GLY A 64 -2.15 -8.86 39.59
CA GLY A 64 -0.85 -8.19 39.74
C GLY A 64 -0.03 -7.95 38.45
N LEU A 65 -0.46 -8.44 37.28
CA LEU A 65 0.18 -8.04 36.01
C LEU A 65 -0.26 -6.62 35.59
N PRO A 66 0.63 -5.83 34.97
CA PRO A 66 0.24 -4.57 34.36
C PRO A 66 -0.77 -4.77 33.24
N VAL A 67 -1.78 -3.89 33.15
CA VAL A 67 -2.85 -3.96 32.15
C VAL A 67 -2.32 -4.00 30.70
N TRP A 68 -1.21 -3.30 30.42
CA TRP A 68 -0.63 -3.27 29.09
C TRP A 68 -0.08 -4.64 28.64
N VAL A 69 0.37 -5.48 29.59
CA VAL A 69 0.85 -6.85 29.29
C VAL A 69 -0.32 -7.73 28.84
N LEU A 70 -1.45 -7.63 29.54
CA LEU A 70 -2.68 -8.36 29.21
C LEU A 70 -3.23 -7.93 27.84
N TYR A 71 -3.17 -6.63 27.55
CA TYR A 71 -3.60 -6.10 26.26
C TYR A 71 -2.66 -6.54 25.13
N ALA A 72 -1.34 -6.55 25.38
CA ALA A 72 -0.37 -7.07 24.42
C ALA A 72 -0.58 -8.56 24.13
N ALA A 73 -0.87 -9.36 25.15
CA ALA A 73 -1.18 -10.78 24.99
C ALA A 73 -2.46 -11.00 24.18
N ALA A 74 -3.53 -10.26 24.49
CA ALA A 74 -4.80 -10.30 23.75
C ALA A 74 -4.64 -9.86 22.29
N PHE A 75 -3.88 -8.78 22.05
CA PHE A 75 -3.51 -8.32 20.72
C PHE A 75 -2.81 -9.43 19.95
N LEU A 76 -1.76 -10.03 20.53
CA LEU A 76 -0.94 -11.03 19.87
C LEU A 76 -1.75 -12.29 19.55
N LEU A 77 -2.59 -12.75 20.47
CA LEU A 77 -3.48 -13.89 20.26
C LEU A 77 -4.44 -13.63 19.09
N THR A 78 -5.13 -12.48 19.12
CA THR A 78 -6.05 -12.06 18.04
C THR A 78 -5.32 -11.97 16.71
N PHE A 79 -4.13 -11.36 16.71
CA PHE A 79 -3.31 -11.19 15.52
C PHE A 79 -2.95 -12.55 14.90
N ILE A 80 -2.48 -13.50 15.71
CA ILE A 80 -2.12 -14.85 15.26
C ILE A 80 -3.34 -15.57 14.70
N VAL A 81 -4.48 -15.55 15.41
CA VAL A 81 -5.71 -16.23 14.99
C VAL A 81 -6.21 -15.71 13.63
N VAL A 82 -6.30 -14.39 13.46
CA VAL A 82 -6.76 -13.79 12.19
C VAL A 82 -5.78 -14.09 11.06
N ARG A 83 -4.47 -14.05 11.32
CA ARG A 83 -3.43 -14.41 10.33
C ARG A 83 -3.53 -15.87 9.92
N MET A 84 -3.76 -16.78 10.87
CA MET A 84 -3.97 -18.20 10.61
C MET A 84 -5.24 -18.44 9.79
N ALA A 85 -6.34 -17.77 10.12
CA ALA A 85 -7.59 -17.84 9.36
C ALA A 85 -7.37 -17.41 7.89
N GLY A 86 -6.62 -16.33 7.66
CA GLY A 86 -6.27 -15.89 6.31
C GLY A 86 -5.40 -16.90 5.55
N ALA A 87 -4.48 -17.58 6.23
CA ALA A 87 -3.67 -18.63 5.63
C ALA A 87 -4.50 -19.88 5.25
N LEU A 88 -5.45 -20.26 6.09
CA LEU A 88 -6.40 -21.35 5.81
C LEU A 88 -7.33 -20.99 4.65
N PHE A 89 -7.85 -19.76 4.65
CA PHE A 89 -8.68 -19.25 3.55
C PHE A 89 -7.91 -19.28 2.23
N LEU A 90 -6.64 -18.85 2.22
CA LEU A 90 -5.79 -18.92 1.04
C LEU A 90 -5.52 -20.36 0.59
N LYS A 91 -5.39 -21.31 1.52
CA LYS A 91 -5.27 -22.74 1.19
C LYS A 91 -6.54 -23.28 0.54
N GLY A 92 -7.72 -22.93 1.05
CA GLY A 92 -9.00 -23.30 0.42
C GLY A 92 -9.20 -22.62 -0.94
N ALA A 93 -8.87 -21.33 -1.06
CA ALA A 93 -8.91 -20.63 -2.33
C ALA A 93 -7.99 -21.29 -3.39
N ARG A 94 -6.85 -21.85 -2.97
CA ARG A 94 -5.98 -22.63 -3.86
C ARG A 94 -6.62 -23.91 -4.36
N SER A 95 -7.41 -24.62 -3.54
CA SER A 95 -8.03 -25.88 -3.97
C SER A 95 -9.13 -25.70 -5.02
N VAL A 96 -9.73 -24.50 -5.12
CA VAL A 96 -10.71 -24.14 -6.16
C VAL A 96 -10.10 -23.28 -7.28
N GLY A 97 -8.77 -23.17 -7.36
CA GLY A 97 -8.08 -22.43 -8.43
C GLY A 97 -8.07 -20.90 -8.30
N LEU A 98 -8.64 -20.34 -7.23
CA LEU A 98 -8.71 -18.89 -6.98
C LEU A 98 -7.38 -18.24 -6.56
N ALA A 99 -6.31 -19.03 -6.42
CA ALA A 99 -4.98 -18.53 -6.12
C ALA A 99 -4.44 -17.57 -7.19
N GLY A 100 -4.81 -17.78 -8.45
CA GLY A 100 -4.49 -16.85 -9.54
C GLY A 100 -5.22 -15.52 -9.36
N VAL A 101 -6.51 -15.56 -9.04
CA VAL A 101 -7.35 -14.38 -8.79
C VAL A 101 -6.80 -13.54 -7.63
N ASP A 102 -6.40 -14.17 -6.52
CA ASP A 102 -5.76 -13.48 -5.38
C ASP A 102 -4.51 -12.69 -5.78
N ARG A 103 -3.68 -13.26 -6.67
CA ARG A 103 -2.46 -12.60 -7.17
C ARG A 103 -2.77 -11.47 -8.14
N VAL A 104 -3.77 -11.64 -9.01
CA VAL A 104 -4.21 -10.59 -9.95
C VAL A 104 -4.79 -9.40 -9.19
N LEU A 105 -5.63 -9.65 -8.18
CA LEU A 105 -6.15 -8.59 -7.31
C LEU A 105 -5.02 -7.92 -6.51
N GLY A 106 -4.04 -8.70 -6.04
CA GLY A 106 -2.82 -8.17 -5.45
C GLY A 106 -2.03 -7.27 -6.42
N ALA A 107 -1.90 -7.66 -7.69
CA ALA A 107 -1.26 -6.87 -8.74
C ALA A 107 -2.01 -5.57 -8.99
N ALA A 108 -3.34 -5.62 -9.11
CA ALA A 108 -4.19 -4.44 -9.30
C ALA A 108 -4.05 -3.45 -8.13
N LEU A 109 -4.03 -3.94 -6.89
CA LEU A 109 -3.75 -3.11 -5.71
C LEU A 109 -2.33 -2.51 -5.75
N GLY A 110 -1.34 -3.29 -6.21
CA GLY A 110 0.03 -2.82 -6.40
C GLY A 110 0.14 -1.69 -7.42
N VAL A 111 -0.58 -1.80 -8.54
CA VAL A 111 -0.69 -0.73 -9.55
C VAL A 111 -1.38 0.51 -8.98
N ALA A 112 -2.51 0.33 -8.29
CA ALA A 112 -3.23 1.44 -7.66
C ALA A 112 -2.33 2.19 -6.66
N ARG A 113 -1.55 1.46 -5.85
CA ARG A 113 -0.59 2.04 -4.91
C ARG A 113 0.54 2.77 -5.63
N ALA A 114 1.07 2.20 -6.72
CA ALA A 114 2.09 2.86 -7.52
C ALA A 114 1.57 4.19 -8.08
N ALA A 115 0.35 4.19 -8.65
CA ALA A 115 -0.29 5.39 -9.17
C ALA A 115 -0.46 6.45 -8.07
N LEU A 116 -0.87 6.06 -6.86
CA LEU A 116 -0.99 6.98 -5.73
C LEU A 116 0.35 7.59 -5.32
N ILE A 117 1.42 6.79 -5.24
CA ILE A 117 2.77 7.29 -4.91
C ILE A 117 3.27 8.25 -5.99
N VAL A 118 3.14 7.87 -7.26
CA VAL A 118 3.53 8.72 -8.40
C VAL A 118 2.74 10.02 -8.40
N LEU A 119 1.43 9.97 -8.14
CA LEU A 119 0.57 11.14 -8.02
C LEU A 119 1.09 12.12 -6.96
N VAL A 120 1.32 11.64 -5.73
CA VAL A 120 1.80 12.48 -4.62
C VAL A 120 3.12 13.15 -4.97
N VAL A 121 4.07 12.39 -5.52
CA VAL A 121 5.39 12.91 -5.90
C VAL A 121 5.29 13.89 -7.07
N ALA A 122 4.46 13.59 -8.07
CA ALA A 122 4.21 14.47 -9.22
C ALA A 122 3.62 15.82 -8.79
N VAL A 123 2.64 15.81 -7.88
CA VAL A 123 2.04 17.03 -7.30
C VAL A 123 3.10 17.86 -6.56
N VAL A 124 3.92 17.22 -5.72
CA VAL A 124 4.97 17.91 -4.97
C VAL A 124 6.00 18.51 -5.94
N ALA A 125 6.44 17.75 -6.93
CA ALA A 125 7.40 18.22 -7.93
C ALA A 125 6.85 19.39 -8.77
N HIS A 126 5.56 19.32 -9.14
CA HIS A 126 4.89 20.41 -9.85
C HIS A 126 4.85 21.68 -9.00
N ARG A 127 4.53 21.58 -7.70
CA ARG A 127 4.54 22.73 -6.77
C ARG A 127 5.93 23.34 -6.57
N LEU A 128 6.99 22.54 -6.70
CA LEU A 128 8.38 22.98 -6.57
C LEU A 128 8.96 23.54 -7.89
N GLY A 129 8.18 23.58 -8.97
CA GLY A 129 8.61 24.10 -10.27
C GLY A 129 9.47 23.12 -11.10
N PHE A 130 9.61 21.86 -10.65
CA PHE A 130 10.35 20.83 -11.40
C PHE A 130 9.66 20.43 -12.70
N SER A 131 8.39 20.81 -12.91
CA SER A 131 7.67 20.63 -14.18
C SER A 131 8.34 21.34 -15.36
N GLN A 132 9.12 22.39 -15.11
CA GLN A 132 9.84 23.13 -16.15
C GLN A 132 11.19 22.52 -16.51
N ALA A 133 11.68 21.55 -15.73
CA ALA A 133 12.99 20.94 -15.94
C ALA A 133 13.01 20.08 -17.22
N PRO A 134 14.13 19.99 -17.95
CA PRO A 134 14.27 19.12 -19.13
C PRO A 134 13.87 17.67 -18.83
N ALA A 135 14.32 17.13 -17.70
CA ALA A 135 14.00 15.78 -17.27
C ALA A 135 12.50 15.49 -17.10
N TRP A 136 11.67 16.51 -16.83
CA TRP A 136 10.22 16.37 -16.77
C TRP A 136 9.60 16.50 -18.17
N ARG A 137 10.02 17.52 -18.94
CA ARG A 137 9.46 17.81 -20.27
C ARG A 137 9.73 16.72 -21.30
N GLU A 138 10.88 16.06 -21.19
CA GLU A 138 11.35 14.98 -22.07
C GLU A 138 10.96 13.58 -21.57
N ALA A 139 10.38 13.46 -20.37
CA ALA A 139 9.97 12.17 -19.81
C ALA A 139 8.90 11.50 -20.67
N ALA A 140 9.07 10.21 -20.96
CA ALA A 140 8.05 9.41 -21.63
C ALA A 140 6.78 9.28 -20.76
N ALA A 141 6.93 9.28 -19.44
CA ALA A 141 5.85 9.24 -18.46
C ALA A 141 5.12 10.59 -18.29
N ARG A 142 5.57 11.66 -18.94
CA ARG A 142 5.01 13.01 -18.79
C ARG A 142 3.48 13.07 -18.94
N PRO A 143 2.83 12.48 -19.96
CA PRO A 143 1.37 12.55 -20.10
C PRO A 143 0.65 11.94 -18.90
N LEU A 144 1.18 10.84 -18.35
CA LEU A 144 0.65 10.20 -17.15
C LEU A 144 0.84 11.09 -15.91
N LEU A 145 2.01 11.71 -15.75
CA LEU A 145 2.29 12.63 -14.65
C LEU A 145 1.37 13.86 -14.69
N GLU A 146 1.18 14.47 -15.86
CA GLU A 146 0.30 15.63 -16.05
C GLU A 146 -1.17 15.25 -15.77
N THR A 147 -1.65 14.13 -16.30
CA THR A 147 -3.01 13.62 -16.05
C THR A 147 -3.26 13.39 -14.55
N LEU A 148 -2.28 12.81 -13.85
CA LEU A 148 -2.36 12.58 -12.41
C LEU A 148 -2.43 13.91 -11.63
N VAL A 149 -1.56 14.87 -11.96
CA VAL A 149 -1.57 16.20 -11.33
C VAL A 149 -2.88 16.93 -11.57
N GLU A 150 -3.42 16.86 -12.79
CA GLU A 150 -4.72 17.45 -13.13
C GLU A 150 -5.87 16.78 -12.36
N ALA A 151 -5.86 15.45 -12.24
CA ALA A 151 -6.86 14.72 -11.45
C ALA A 151 -6.82 15.09 -9.96
N ALA A 152 -5.65 15.45 -9.42
CA ALA A 152 -5.53 15.95 -8.06
C ALA A 152 -5.96 17.40 -7.87
N ARG A 153 -6.09 18.20 -8.94
CA ARG A 153 -6.39 19.64 -8.88
C ARG A 153 -7.57 20.02 -7.96
N PRO A 154 -8.71 19.29 -7.93
CA PRO A 154 -9.83 19.60 -7.03
C PRO A 154 -9.49 19.47 -5.53
N TRP A 155 -8.49 18.66 -5.21
CA TRP A 155 -8.08 18.34 -3.84
C TRP A 155 -6.89 19.18 -3.38
N LEU A 156 -6.27 19.94 -4.28
CA LEU A 156 -5.15 20.81 -3.95
C LEU A 156 -5.67 22.10 -3.30
N PRO A 157 -5.23 22.45 -2.08
CA PRO A 157 -5.55 23.76 -1.50
C PRO A 157 -5.08 24.85 -2.46
N ALA A 158 -5.92 25.87 -2.65
CA ALA A 158 -5.65 27.00 -3.53
C ALA A 158 -4.25 27.56 -3.24
N ALA A 159 -3.47 27.79 -4.29
CA ALA A 159 -2.12 28.32 -4.15
C ALA A 159 -2.17 29.64 -3.36
N PRO A 160 -1.30 29.85 -2.37
CA PRO A 160 -1.22 31.12 -1.66
C PRO A 160 -0.99 32.23 -2.69
N ARG A 161 -1.88 33.24 -2.74
CA ARG A 161 -1.64 34.45 -3.52
C ARG A 161 -0.36 35.10 -2.96
N ARG A 162 0.74 35.00 -3.70
CA ARG A 162 1.89 35.88 -3.49
C ARG A 162 1.55 37.19 -4.19
N GLY A 163 1.16 38.18 -3.38
CA GLY A 163 1.01 39.57 -3.81
C GLY A 163 2.35 40.23 -4.07
#